data_AF-A0A0P6X3D6-F1
#
_entry.id   AF-A0A0P6X3D6-F1
#
_cell.length_a   1.000
_cell.length_b   1.000
_cell.length_c   1.000
_cell.angle_alpha   90.00
_cell.angle_beta   90.00
_cell.angle_gamma   90.00
#
_symmetry.space_group_name_H-M   'P 1'
#
loop_
_entity.id
_entity.type
_entity.pdbx_description
1 polymer ?
#
loop_
_entity_poly.entity_id
_entity_poly.type
_entity_poly.pdbx_seq_one_letter_code
_entity_poly.pdbx_strand_id
1 'polypeptide(L)'
;MFAHYFELWLATALLATIRDCARSQSLVFEEPKFVSAVVELFDVEPTVAPSNLDELLEHFTRTRKNIDSVVNNSRLRGERPLFDITFSAGRLAFGIPDLVSRHAHDLHDVLFVYLIDEVENLTADQQRFLNSLIRYRRGSATIRVGGRLYGMKTFETTGSGEPIRRGAEYERVVLDELLREQPEQYDGLVRSLVAKRLERVGYAAAAQTTIDPYFEELDNRDYWRSVDRHLPKPKENQLAPYHRKLATDLKSNLELDEPTVTAIIDALQVPKHRFLEKAATFQYRKLWPANSDDAVSLAFEVGSQARALDQGDREAGSNLANLISYFSSDILAQLFHDYARRLPYAGFDTMVELSQGITRNLLVNLKHIFRRSRFAGEEPFISGVISIKSQSDGVRDGASWFWEDAQPPSGGLQVRDAVESIAVLFRTIRLSHSPSECALCAFSVPLEALSENSRRTLSVAENWSYLVKLQEGRRNKNNKRIDALYQLGPMLAPRWEVSEHRRGTIELQHDLANAMLDPDHRAELPTLMKKRLTRLISPSGSDLPANPRLI
;
A
#
# COMPACT_ATOMS: atom_id res chain seq x y z
N MET A 1 -38.37 2.34 8.10
CA MET A 1 -37.69 2.19 9.41
C MET A 1 -36.25 2.71 9.40
N PHE A 2 -35.32 2.14 8.62
CA PHE A 2 -33.91 2.60 8.62
C PHE A 2 -33.77 4.10 8.39
N ALA A 3 -34.38 4.64 7.32
CA ALA A 3 -34.35 6.07 7.00
C ALA A 3 -34.74 6.96 8.20
N HIS A 4 -35.86 6.63 8.83
CA HIS A 4 -36.39 7.33 9.99
C HIS A 4 -35.46 7.22 11.21
N TYR A 5 -34.96 6.01 11.50
CA TYR A 5 -33.99 5.80 12.59
C TYR A 5 -32.69 6.57 12.36
N PHE A 6 -32.18 6.55 11.12
CA PHE A 6 -30.93 7.18 10.74
C PHE A 6 -31.00 8.70 10.86
N GLU A 7 -32.09 9.32 10.40
CA GLU A 7 -32.28 10.77 10.59
C GLU A 7 -32.49 11.17 12.04
N LEU A 8 -33.22 10.38 12.82
CA LEU A 8 -33.28 10.62 14.27
C LEU A 8 -31.89 10.57 14.89
N TRP A 9 -31.02 9.66 14.45
CA TRP A 9 -29.64 9.59 14.94
C TRP A 9 -28.82 10.84 14.57
N LEU A 10 -28.84 11.26 13.29
CA LEU A 10 -28.16 12.48 12.84
C LEU A 10 -28.67 13.73 13.58
N ALA A 11 -30.00 13.85 13.70
CA ALA A 11 -30.64 14.97 14.34
C ALA A 11 -30.35 15.01 15.85
N THR A 12 -30.35 13.86 16.53
CA THR A 12 -29.94 13.76 17.94
C THR A 12 -28.49 14.22 18.12
N ALA A 13 -27.56 13.80 17.25
CA ALA A 13 -26.16 14.18 17.34
C ALA A 13 -25.95 15.70 17.17
N LEU A 14 -26.63 16.30 16.19
CA LEU A 14 -26.59 17.75 15.98
C LEU A 14 -27.20 18.50 17.17
N LEU A 15 -28.42 18.15 17.59
CA LEU A 15 -29.12 18.83 18.69
C LEU A 15 -28.36 18.71 20.02
N ALA A 16 -27.70 17.57 20.28
CA ALA A 16 -26.87 17.41 21.47
C ALA A 16 -25.68 18.38 21.45
N THR A 17 -25.04 18.56 20.29
CA THR A 17 -23.95 19.53 20.11
C THR A 17 -24.45 20.96 20.33
N ILE A 18 -25.59 21.32 19.74
CA ILE A 18 -26.21 22.65 19.90
C ILE A 18 -26.55 22.91 21.37
N ARG A 19 -27.14 21.95 22.08
CA ARG A 19 -27.43 22.05 23.50
C ARG A 19 -26.17 22.30 24.33
N ASP A 20 -25.09 21.59 24.05
CA ASP A 20 -23.83 21.72 24.80
C ASP A 20 -23.18 23.10 24.54
N CYS A 21 -23.26 23.61 23.30
CA CYS A 21 -22.87 24.99 22.95
C CYS A 21 -23.73 26.05 23.66
N ALA A 22 -25.04 25.83 23.74
CA ALA A 22 -25.96 26.73 24.43
C ALA A 22 -25.71 26.77 25.95
N ARG A 23 -25.52 25.59 26.58
CA ARG A 23 -25.24 25.47 28.02
C ARG A 23 -23.90 26.09 28.42
N SER A 24 -22.89 25.98 27.55
CA SER A 24 -21.60 26.63 27.74
C SER A 24 -21.63 28.13 27.43
N GLN A 25 -22.79 28.70 27.09
CA GLN A 25 -22.97 30.11 26.69
C GLN A 25 -22.12 30.50 25.47
N SER A 26 -21.69 29.51 24.68
CA SER A 26 -20.95 29.71 23.43
C SER A 26 -21.89 29.97 22.24
N LEU A 27 -23.19 29.80 22.44
CA LEU A 27 -24.22 29.99 21.43
C LEU A 27 -25.46 30.65 22.05
N VAL A 28 -25.88 31.77 21.49
CA VAL A 28 -27.16 32.41 21.85
C VAL A 28 -28.21 32.02 20.82
N PHE A 29 -29.30 31.40 21.26
CA PHE A 29 -30.39 31.01 20.37
C PHE A 29 -31.76 31.09 21.07
N GLU A 30 -32.81 31.38 20.31
CA GLU A 30 -34.18 31.50 20.82
C GLU A 30 -34.81 30.12 21.06
N GLU A 31 -34.41 29.45 22.15
CA GLU A 31 -34.69 28.03 22.40
C GLU A 31 -36.16 27.62 22.23
N PRO A 32 -37.16 28.28 22.87
CA PRO A 32 -38.55 27.85 22.73
C PRO A 32 -39.07 27.98 21.29
N LYS A 33 -38.65 29.02 20.56
CA LYS A 33 -39.06 29.21 19.16
C LYS A 33 -38.40 28.18 18.25
N PHE A 34 -37.11 27.90 18.48
CA PHE A 34 -36.39 26.87 17.75
C PHE A 34 -37.04 25.50 17.95
N VAL A 35 -37.32 25.11 19.19
CA VAL A 35 -37.95 23.80 19.50
C VAL A 35 -39.32 23.69 18.85
N SER A 36 -40.15 24.74 18.94
CA SER A 36 -41.44 24.79 18.26
C SER A 36 -41.29 24.58 16.75
N ALA A 37 -40.34 25.27 16.11
CA ALA A 37 -40.10 25.13 14.67
C ALA A 37 -39.56 23.73 14.28
N VAL A 38 -38.82 23.06 15.17
CA VAL A 38 -38.40 21.66 14.94
C VAL A 38 -39.60 20.71 15.01
N VAL A 39 -40.56 20.95 15.90
CA VAL A 39 -41.79 20.16 15.98
C VAL A 39 -42.60 20.26 14.68
N GLU A 40 -42.60 21.43 14.02
CA GLU A 40 -43.25 21.63 12.71
C GLU A 40 -42.60 20.85 11.56
N LEU A 41 -41.40 20.27 11.75
CA LEU A 41 -40.78 19.40 10.75
C LEU A 41 -41.41 18.00 10.70
N PHE A 42 -42.18 17.62 11.72
CA PHE A 42 -42.87 16.34 11.77
C PHE A 42 -44.12 16.36 10.88
N ASP A 43 -44.37 15.25 10.18
CA ASP A 43 -45.61 15.05 9.43
C ASP A 43 -46.75 14.59 10.38
N VAL A 44 -46.41 14.08 11.57
CA VAL A 44 -47.34 13.72 12.65
C VAL A 44 -46.85 14.35 13.96
N GLU A 45 -47.65 15.23 14.55
CA GLU A 45 -47.29 15.93 15.79
C GLU A 45 -47.06 14.95 16.96
N PRO A 46 -46.03 15.19 17.81
CA PRO A 46 -45.83 14.43 19.03
C PRO A 46 -47.02 14.56 19.99
N THR A 47 -47.40 13.46 20.64
CA THR A 47 -48.48 13.46 21.66
C THR A 47 -48.21 14.43 22.81
N VAL A 48 -46.93 14.60 23.17
CA VAL A 48 -46.47 15.62 24.12
C VAL A 48 -45.42 16.43 23.38
N ALA A 49 -45.75 17.68 23.06
CA ALA A 49 -44.84 18.57 22.36
C ALA A 49 -43.70 18.99 23.29
N PRO A 50 -42.42 18.78 22.89
CA PRO A 50 -41.29 19.25 23.68
C PRO A 50 -41.28 20.78 23.74
N SER A 51 -40.95 21.33 24.90
CA SER A 51 -40.91 22.78 25.16
C SER A 51 -39.50 23.37 25.20
N ASN A 52 -38.48 22.51 25.30
CA ASN A 52 -37.07 22.86 25.38
C ASN A 52 -36.20 21.78 24.69
N LEU A 53 -34.91 22.05 24.51
CA LEU A 53 -33.98 21.16 23.83
C LEU A 53 -33.80 19.81 24.53
N ASP A 54 -33.84 19.79 25.86
CA ASP A 54 -33.70 18.56 26.64
C ASP A 54 -34.88 17.62 26.42
N GLU A 55 -36.11 18.15 26.45
CA GLU A 55 -37.33 17.41 26.13
C GLU A 55 -37.35 16.94 24.67
N LEU A 56 -36.87 17.75 23.73
CA LEU A 56 -36.77 17.38 22.31
C LEU A 56 -35.78 16.22 22.10
N LEU A 57 -34.61 16.29 22.73
CA LEU A 57 -33.62 15.20 22.71
C LEU A 57 -34.12 13.94 23.40
N GLU A 58 -34.84 14.08 24.51
CA GLU A 58 -35.49 12.96 25.19
C GLU A 58 -36.54 12.32 24.28
N HIS A 59 -37.35 13.12 23.59
CA HIS A 59 -38.32 12.64 22.61
C HIS A 59 -37.64 11.80 21.51
N PHE A 60 -36.57 12.30 20.89
CA PHE A 60 -35.87 11.58 19.82
C PHE A 60 -35.23 10.29 20.33
N THR A 61 -34.65 10.34 21.53
CA THR A 61 -34.04 9.18 22.19
C THR A 61 -35.07 8.11 22.51
N ARG A 62 -36.24 8.51 23.02
CA ARG A 62 -37.34 7.60 23.33
C ARG A 62 -37.91 6.96 22.07
N THR A 63 -38.09 7.74 21.00
CA THR A 63 -38.53 7.23 19.69
C THR A 63 -37.54 6.20 19.13
N ARG A 64 -36.23 6.48 19.19
CA ARG A 64 -35.20 5.50 18.78
C ARG A 64 -35.24 4.22 19.61
N LYS A 65 -35.32 4.33 20.95
CA LYS A 65 -35.46 3.16 21.83
C LYS A 65 -36.71 2.33 21.52
N ASN A 66 -37.81 2.98 21.15
CA ASN A 66 -39.02 2.29 20.73
C ASN A 66 -38.80 1.51 19.43
N ILE A 67 -38.17 2.13 18.42
CA ILE A 67 -37.81 1.45 17.17
C ILE A 67 -36.91 0.24 17.45
N ASP A 68 -35.87 0.40 18.29
CA ASP A 68 -34.96 -0.69 18.65
C ASP A 68 -35.71 -1.85 19.33
N SER A 69 -36.62 -1.54 20.27
CA SER A 69 -37.46 -2.54 20.93
C SER A 69 -38.36 -3.27 19.92
N VAL A 70 -39.03 -2.54 19.02
CA VAL A 70 -39.92 -3.10 18.00
C VAL A 70 -39.15 -4.02 17.05
N VAL A 71 -38.00 -3.57 16.53
CA VAL A 71 -37.18 -4.34 15.58
C VAL A 71 -36.59 -5.60 16.22
N ASN A 72 -36.09 -5.51 17.45
CA ASN A 72 -35.50 -6.66 18.14
C ASN A 72 -36.55 -7.73 18.47
N ASN A 73 -37.74 -7.30 18.92
CA ASN A 73 -38.81 -8.22 19.28
C ASN A 73 -39.56 -8.77 18.07
N SER A 74 -39.69 -8.02 16.97
CA SER A 74 -40.39 -8.50 15.76
C SER A 74 -39.73 -9.74 15.18
N ARG A 75 -38.39 -9.82 15.26
CA ARG A 75 -37.62 -11.00 14.82
C ARG A 75 -37.91 -12.25 15.68
N LEU A 76 -38.09 -12.08 16.99
CA LEU A 76 -38.41 -13.17 17.91
C LEU A 76 -39.85 -13.65 17.76
N ARG A 77 -40.78 -12.72 17.47
CA ARG A 77 -42.22 -13.00 17.33
C ARG A 77 -42.61 -13.51 15.94
N GLY A 78 -41.73 -13.37 14.94
CA GLY A 78 -42.05 -13.68 13.54
C GLY A 78 -43.05 -12.70 12.92
N GLU A 79 -43.25 -11.54 13.55
CA GLU A 79 -44.19 -10.51 13.12
C GLU A 79 -43.47 -9.40 12.33
N ARG A 80 -44.21 -8.67 11.50
CA ARG A 80 -43.68 -7.47 10.88
C ARG A 80 -43.62 -6.36 11.93
N PRO A 81 -42.49 -5.64 12.06
CA PRO A 81 -42.41 -4.51 12.98
C PRO A 81 -43.41 -3.43 12.56
N LEU A 82 -44.31 -3.06 13.47
CA LEU A 82 -45.27 -1.99 13.29
C LEU A 82 -44.73 -0.73 13.97
N PHE A 83 -44.53 0.32 13.18
CA PHE A 83 -44.00 1.60 13.64
C PHE A 83 -44.48 2.72 12.71
N ASP A 84 -44.96 3.81 13.29
CA ASP A 84 -45.45 4.97 12.56
C ASP A 84 -44.29 5.88 12.16
N ILE A 85 -44.17 6.14 10.85
CA ILE A 85 -43.20 7.10 10.34
C ILE A 85 -43.78 8.49 10.56
N THR A 86 -43.19 9.25 11.49
CA THR A 86 -43.70 10.58 11.88
C THR A 86 -43.10 11.75 11.11
N PHE A 87 -42.16 11.50 10.20
CA PHE A 87 -41.60 12.51 9.29
C PHE A 87 -41.03 11.88 8.02
N SER A 88 -41.06 12.64 6.94
CA SER A 88 -40.54 12.28 5.62
C SER A 88 -39.01 12.36 5.55
N ALA A 89 -38.44 11.54 4.67
CA ALA A 89 -36.99 11.50 4.43
C ALA A 89 -36.40 12.89 4.10
N GLY A 90 -35.28 13.23 4.72
CA GLY A 90 -34.55 14.49 4.59
C GLY A 90 -35.18 15.69 5.33
N ARG A 91 -36.32 15.50 6.02
CA ARG A 91 -36.96 16.59 6.78
C ARG A 91 -36.10 17.03 7.95
N LEU A 92 -35.63 16.09 8.77
CA LEU A 92 -34.85 16.44 9.95
C LEU A 92 -33.40 16.74 9.61
N ALA A 93 -32.79 15.91 8.75
CA ALA A 93 -31.37 16.07 8.38
C ALA A 93 -31.06 17.43 7.73
N PHE A 94 -31.99 18.02 6.99
CA PHE A 94 -31.78 19.34 6.36
C PHE A 94 -32.55 20.46 7.05
N GLY A 95 -33.73 20.17 7.62
CA GLY A 95 -34.57 21.18 8.27
C GLY A 95 -33.97 21.71 9.58
N ILE A 96 -33.38 20.85 10.41
CA ILE A 96 -32.80 21.28 11.68
C ILE A 96 -31.60 22.23 11.48
N PRO A 97 -30.61 21.91 10.63
CA PRO A 97 -29.56 22.88 10.26
C PRO A 97 -30.09 24.24 9.83
N ASP A 98 -31.10 24.26 8.95
CA ASP A 98 -31.69 25.51 8.48
C ASP A 98 -32.39 26.29 9.60
N LEU A 99 -33.01 25.60 10.57
CA LEU A 99 -33.59 26.24 11.75
C LEU A 99 -32.50 26.77 12.70
N VAL A 100 -31.39 26.05 12.87
CA VAL A 100 -30.26 26.53 13.67
C VAL A 100 -29.73 27.83 13.05
N SER A 101 -29.50 27.85 11.74
CA SER A 101 -29.02 29.05 11.02
C SER A 101 -29.98 30.25 11.16
N ARG A 102 -31.28 30.02 11.31
CA ARG A 102 -32.28 31.10 11.50
C ARG A 102 -32.39 31.59 12.94
N HIS A 103 -32.26 30.69 13.91
CA HIS A 103 -32.53 30.98 15.32
C HIS A 103 -31.27 31.20 16.17
N ALA A 104 -30.08 30.94 15.62
CA ALA A 104 -28.80 31.17 16.26
C ALA A 104 -27.93 32.08 15.39
N HIS A 105 -27.80 33.35 15.78
CA HIS A 105 -27.15 34.39 14.96
C HIS A 105 -25.70 34.04 14.58
N ASP A 106 -24.96 33.45 15.51
CA ASP A 106 -23.55 33.07 15.33
C ASP A 106 -23.35 31.96 14.27
N LEU A 107 -24.42 31.27 13.89
CA LEU A 107 -24.37 30.14 12.95
C LEU A 107 -25.15 30.40 11.64
N HIS A 108 -25.55 31.64 11.35
CA HIS A 108 -26.41 31.96 10.21
C HIS A 108 -25.80 31.66 8.82
N ASP A 109 -24.46 31.67 8.72
CA ASP A 109 -23.70 31.39 7.48
C ASP A 109 -22.71 30.23 7.70
N VAL A 110 -23.17 29.18 8.38
CA VAL A 110 -22.37 27.99 8.67
C VAL A 110 -22.88 26.80 7.87
N LEU A 111 -21.94 26.05 7.28
CA LEU A 111 -22.23 24.76 6.64
C LEU A 111 -22.13 23.63 7.68
N PHE A 112 -23.25 22.98 7.96
CA PHE A 112 -23.31 21.80 8.81
C PHE A 112 -22.89 20.57 8.02
N VAL A 113 -21.83 19.88 8.46
CA VAL A 113 -21.27 18.72 7.77
C VAL A 113 -21.52 17.46 8.59
N TYR A 114 -22.38 16.56 8.10
CA TYR A 114 -22.50 15.22 8.67
C TYR A 114 -21.37 14.33 8.17
N LEU A 115 -20.55 13.84 9.10
CA LEU A 115 -19.49 12.87 8.82
C LEU A 115 -20.01 11.46 9.09
N ILE A 116 -20.11 10.65 8.05
CA ILE A 116 -20.57 9.25 8.14
C ILE A 116 -19.40 8.37 7.75
N ASP A 117 -18.89 7.58 8.69
CA ASP A 117 -17.80 6.64 8.44
C ASP A 117 -18.32 5.20 8.24
N GLU A 118 -17.46 4.32 7.74
CA GLU A 118 -17.71 2.89 7.52
C GLU A 118 -18.97 2.59 6.68
N VAL A 119 -19.19 3.33 5.58
CA VAL A 119 -20.35 3.13 4.71
C VAL A 119 -20.46 1.70 4.15
N GLU A 120 -19.34 0.96 4.08
CA GLU A 120 -19.33 -0.46 3.71
C GLU A 120 -20.20 -1.35 4.61
N ASN A 121 -20.49 -0.91 5.84
CA ASN A 121 -21.33 -1.66 6.78
C ASN A 121 -22.83 -1.52 6.45
N LEU A 122 -23.21 -0.53 5.66
CA LEU A 122 -24.60 -0.35 5.21
C LEU A 122 -24.95 -1.34 4.10
N THR A 123 -26.17 -1.89 4.11
CA THR A 123 -26.69 -2.68 2.99
C THR A 123 -26.90 -1.81 1.75
N ALA A 124 -27.05 -2.42 0.57
CA ALA A 124 -27.33 -1.66 -0.65
C ALA A 124 -28.59 -0.78 -0.50
N ASP A 125 -29.67 -1.30 0.08
CA ASP A 125 -30.89 -0.52 0.32
C ASP A 125 -30.69 0.63 1.31
N GLN A 126 -29.86 0.45 2.34
CA GLN A 126 -29.51 1.52 3.27
C GLN A 126 -28.66 2.59 2.59
N GLN A 127 -27.73 2.20 1.70
CA GLN A 127 -26.95 3.14 0.90
C GLN A 127 -27.81 3.88 -0.11
N ARG A 128 -28.85 3.27 -0.70
CA ARG A 128 -29.81 3.99 -1.56
C ARG A 128 -30.43 5.18 -0.83
N PHE A 129 -30.77 5.00 0.44
CA PHE A 129 -31.29 6.09 1.26
C PHE A 129 -30.24 7.20 1.47
N LEU A 130 -29.02 6.83 1.85
CA LEU A 130 -27.92 7.80 2.02
C LEU A 130 -27.62 8.57 0.73
N ASN A 131 -27.57 7.88 -0.41
CA ASN A 131 -27.41 8.48 -1.74
C ASN A 131 -28.54 9.45 -2.07
N SER A 132 -29.76 9.16 -1.62
CA SER A 132 -30.90 10.06 -1.80
C SER A 132 -30.73 11.36 -1.01
N LEU A 133 -30.21 11.28 0.24
CA LEU A 133 -29.87 12.48 1.00
C LEU A 133 -28.78 13.31 0.30
N ILE A 134 -27.74 12.67 -0.25
CA ILE A 134 -26.68 13.36 -1.00
C ILE A 134 -27.25 14.04 -2.26
N ARG A 135 -28.08 13.33 -3.03
CA ARG A 135 -28.69 13.85 -4.27
C ARG A 135 -29.59 15.05 -4.01
N TYR A 136 -30.49 14.92 -3.05
CA TYR A 136 -31.51 15.92 -2.74
C TYR A 136 -31.09 16.84 -1.59
N ARG A 137 -29.78 17.02 -1.40
CA ARG A 137 -29.24 17.95 -0.40
C ARG A 137 -29.82 19.35 -0.61
N ARG A 138 -30.08 20.06 0.48
CA ARG A 138 -30.64 21.42 0.46
C ARG A 138 -30.22 22.19 1.70
N GLY A 139 -30.33 23.51 1.60
CA GLY A 139 -30.07 24.41 2.72
C GLY A 139 -28.60 24.41 3.14
N SER A 140 -28.39 24.58 4.44
CA SER A 140 -27.09 24.78 5.09
C SER A 140 -26.40 23.48 5.52
N ALA A 141 -26.79 22.32 4.98
CA ALA A 141 -26.23 21.02 5.36
C ALA A 141 -25.65 20.23 4.18
N THR A 142 -24.57 19.50 4.46
CA THR A 142 -23.93 18.56 3.55
C THR A 142 -23.48 17.30 4.26
N ILE A 143 -23.13 16.29 3.48
CA ILE A 143 -22.75 14.96 3.96
C ILE A 143 -21.37 14.61 3.38
N ARG A 144 -20.46 14.16 4.23
CA ARG A 144 -19.22 13.49 3.83
C ARG A 144 -19.27 12.04 4.27
N VAL A 145 -19.02 11.16 3.31
CA VAL A 145 -19.06 9.71 3.52
C VAL A 145 -17.64 9.17 3.43
N GLY A 146 -17.19 8.55 4.51
CA GLY A 146 -15.97 7.77 4.62
C GLY A 146 -16.26 6.28 4.46
N GLY A 147 -15.31 5.57 3.86
CA GLY A 147 -15.38 4.12 3.72
C GLY A 147 -14.25 3.58 2.85
N ARG A 148 -14.20 2.26 2.74
CA ARG A 148 -13.20 1.57 1.91
C ARG A 148 -13.44 1.79 0.41
N LEU A 149 -12.44 1.48 -0.41
CA LEU A 149 -12.53 1.57 -1.89
C LEU A 149 -13.75 0.82 -2.47
N TYR A 150 -14.09 -0.31 -1.84
CA TYR A 150 -15.24 -1.16 -2.18
C TYR A 150 -16.48 -0.88 -1.32
N GLY A 151 -16.48 0.20 -0.54
CA GLY A 151 -17.53 0.47 0.44
C GLY A 151 -18.85 0.89 -0.18
N MET A 152 -18.84 1.47 -1.38
CA MET A 152 -20.05 1.81 -2.13
C MET A 152 -20.57 0.59 -2.90
N LYS A 153 -21.71 0.05 -2.45
CA LYS A 153 -22.40 -1.12 -3.02
C LYS A 153 -23.40 -0.72 -4.12
N THR A 154 -23.89 0.53 -4.09
CA THR A 154 -24.81 1.07 -5.10
C THR A 154 -24.74 2.59 -5.16
N PHE A 155 -25.09 3.14 -6.32
CA PHE A 155 -25.24 4.58 -6.56
C PHE A 155 -26.71 4.97 -6.81
N GLU A 156 -27.62 4.02 -6.71
CA GLU A 156 -29.06 4.26 -6.88
C GLU A 156 -29.63 5.05 -5.69
N THR A 157 -30.82 5.63 -5.90
CA THR A 157 -31.60 6.36 -4.88
C THR A 157 -32.91 5.63 -4.58
N THR A 158 -33.62 5.99 -3.50
CA THR A 158 -34.87 5.33 -3.08
C THR A 158 -36.12 5.80 -3.83
N GLY A 159 -36.02 6.81 -4.69
CA GLY A 159 -37.14 7.35 -5.50
C GLY A 159 -37.14 6.83 -6.94
N SER A 160 -38.03 7.38 -7.79
CA SER A 160 -38.05 7.13 -9.25
C SER A 160 -36.85 7.74 -10.01
N GLY A 161 -35.85 8.23 -9.28
CA GLY A 161 -34.83 9.15 -9.76
C GLY A 161 -33.54 8.46 -10.21
N GLU A 162 -32.79 9.19 -11.01
CA GLU A 162 -31.47 8.81 -11.49
C GLU A 162 -30.48 8.53 -10.34
N PRO A 163 -29.48 7.67 -10.55
CA PRO A 163 -28.40 7.44 -9.60
C PRO A 163 -27.59 8.73 -9.34
N ILE A 164 -26.92 8.81 -8.19
CA ILE A 164 -25.96 9.89 -7.94
C ILE A 164 -24.78 9.79 -8.91
N ARG A 165 -24.36 10.93 -9.47
CA ARG A 165 -23.26 11.03 -10.43
C ARG A 165 -22.10 11.80 -9.84
N ARG A 166 -20.89 11.27 -10.02
CA ARG A 166 -19.65 11.95 -9.64
C ARG A 166 -19.52 13.24 -10.45
N GLY A 167 -19.16 14.34 -9.80
CA GLY A 167 -19.00 15.66 -10.41
C GLY A 167 -20.29 16.47 -10.55
N ALA A 168 -21.45 15.85 -10.28
CA ALA A 168 -22.74 16.55 -10.17
C ALA A 168 -23.20 16.58 -8.71
N GLU A 169 -23.51 15.40 -8.14
CA GLU A 169 -24.00 15.32 -6.76
C GLU A 169 -22.89 15.11 -5.74
N TYR A 170 -21.79 14.44 -6.10
CA TYR A 170 -20.71 14.17 -5.16
C TYR A 170 -19.33 14.22 -5.80
N GLU A 171 -18.33 14.47 -4.96
CA GLU A 171 -16.93 14.30 -5.30
C GLU A 171 -16.36 13.10 -4.55
N ARG A 172 -15.36 12.45 -5.16
CA ARG A 172 -14.64 11.34 -4.54
C ARG A 172 -13.18 11.73 -4.41
N VAL A 173 -12.68 11.67 -3.18
CA VAL A 173 -11.27 11.83 -2.85
C VAL A 173 -10.77 10.50 -2.30
N VAL A 174 -9.74 9.93 -2.91
CA VAL A 174 -9.05 8.74 -2.40
C VAL A 174 -7.82 9.24 -1.64
N LEU A 175 -7.88 9.19 -0.30
CA LEU A 175 -6.84 9.77 0.56
C LEU A 175 -5.46 9.16 0.30
N ASP A 176 -5.41 7.84 0.11
CA ASP A 176 -4.15 7.12 -0.14
C ASP A 176 -3.51 7.49 -1.49
N GLU A 177 -4.33 7.86 -2.49
CA GLU A 177 -3.83 8.37 -3.78
C GLU A 177 -3.33 9.80 -3.62
N LEU A 178 -4.12 10.66 -2.94
CA LEU A 178 -3.74 12.05 -2.66
C LEU A 178 -2.39 12.16 -1.94
N LEU A 179 -2.18 11.34 -0.91
CA LEU A 179 -0.93 11.32 -0.15
C LEU A 179 0.24 10.75 -0.96
N ARG A 180 -0.01 9.78 -1.85
CA ARG A 180 1.01 9.24 -2.77
C ARG A 180 1.48 10.24 -3.81
N GLU A 181 0.56 11.06 -4.31
CA GLU A 181 0.83 12.10 -5.30
C GLU A 181 1.53 13.32 -4.67
N GLN A 182 1.64 13.36 -3.34
CA GLN A 182 2.23 14.43 -2.55
C GLN A 182 3.33 13.90 -1.61
N PRO A 183 4.42 13.33 -2.16
CA PRO A 183 5.43 12.61 -1.38
C PRO A 183 6.13 13.48 -0.33
N GLU A 184 6.42 14.74 -0.65
CA GLU A 184 7.06 15.69 0.29
C GLU A 184 6.14 16.03 1.47
N GLN A 185 4.85 16.27 1.20
CA GLN A 185 3.86 16.55 2.22
C GLN A 185 3.61 15.32 3.08
N TYR A 186 3.59 14.13 2.48
CA TYR A 186 3.46 12.87 3.20
C TYR A 186 4.66 12.62 4.10
N ASP A 187 5.90 12.83 3.62
CA ASP A 187 7.11 12.73 4.43
C ASP A 187 7.07 13.67 5.65
N GLY A 188 6.71 14.94 5.45
CA GLY A 188 6.53 15.91 6.53
C GLY A 188 5.46 15.50 7.53
N LEU A 189 4.32 14.96 7.05
CA LEU A 189 3.24 14.44 7.89
C LEU A 189 3.71 13.28 8.76
N VAL A 190 4.40 12.30 8.20
CA VAL A 190 4.82 11.11 8.95
C VAL A 190 5.92 11.41 9.96
N ARG A 191 6.87 12.29 9.64
CA ARG A 191 7.89 12.76 10.58
C ARG A 191 7.25 13.49 11.76
N SER A 192 6.30 14.38 11.48
CA SER A 192 5.51 15.09 12.51
C SER A 192 4.69 14.14 13.38
N LEU A 193 4.11 13.10 12.77
CA LEU A 193 3.35 12.06 13.49
C LEU A 193 4.25 11.29 14.46
N VAL A 194 5.45 10.89 14.02
CA VAL A 194 6.42 10.17 14.86
C VAL A 194 6.91 11.06 16.00
N ALA A 195 7.29 12.31 15.71
CA ALA A 195 7.73 13.27 16.74
C ALA A 195 6.67 13.46 17.84
N LYS A 196 5.41 13.75 17.46
CA LYS A 196 4.31 13.91 18.44
C LYS A 196 4.06 12.65 19.27
N ARG A 197 4.24 11.46 18.68
CA ARG A 197 4.10 10.19 19.41
C ARG A 197 5.24 9.97 20.40
N LEU A 198 6.48 10.27 20.01
CA LEU A 198 7.66 10.19 20.88
C LEU A 198 7.54 11.15 22.07
N GLU A 199 7.15 12.40 21.82
CA GLU A 199 6.92 13.40 22.86
C GLU A 199 5.89 12.91 23.89
N ARG A 200 4.75 12.40 23.42
CA ARG A 200 3.66 11.92 24.28
C ARG A 200 4.08 10.76 25.20
N VAL A 201 5.06 9.96 24.82
CA VAL A 201 5.53 8.80 25.60
C VAL A 201 6.84 9.07 26.37
N GLY A 202 7.28 10.33 26.43
CA GLY A 202 8.42 10.75 27.26
C GLY A 202 9.76 10.87 26.53
N TYR A 203 9.82 10.70 25.21
CA TYR A 203 11.02 10.89 24.40
C TYR A 203 11.09 12.31 23.80
N ALA A 204 10.87 13.34 24.62
CA ALA A 204 10.80 14.73 24.16
C ALA A 204 12.09 15.21 23.46
N ALA A 205 13.26 14.78 23.93
CA ALA A 205 14.53 15.11 23.28
C ALA A 205 14.63 14.52 21.87
N ALA A 206 14.26 13.25 21.68
CA ALA A 206 14.24 12.60 20.38
C ALA A 206 13.16 13.19 19.45
N ALA A 207 12.06 13.70 20.00
CA ALA A 207 11.00 14.36 19.24
C ALA A 207 11.42 15.72 18.65
N GLN A 208 12.46 16.36 19.21
CA GLN A 208 12.98 17.65 18.73
C GLN A 208 14.06 17.49 17.64
N THR A 209 14.60 16.29 17.47
CA THR A 209 15.61 15.98 16.45
C THR A 209 14.99 15.35 15.21
N THR A 210 15.73 15.30 14.11
CA THR A 210 15.36 14.42 12.98
C THR A 210 15.37 12.97 13.43
N ILE A 211 14.46 12.15 12.89
CA ILE A 211 14.24 10.78 13.34
C ILE A 211 15.25 9.78 12.73
N ASP A 212 15.77 10.11 11.55
CA ASP A 212 16.64 9.28 10.71
C ASP A 212 17.88 8.74 11.46
N PRO A 213 18.58 9.54 12.28
CA PRO A 213 19.75 9.05 13.02
C PRO A 213 19.48 7.90 13.99
N TYR A 214 18.21 7.68 14.37
CA TYR A 214 17.83 6.54 15.21
C TYR A 214 17.63 5.25 14.41
N PHE A 215 17.68 5.28 13.09
CA PHE A 215 17.55 4.13 12.21
C PHE A 215 18.91 3.86 11.56
N GLU A 216 19.50 2.70 11.84
CA GLU A 216 20.71 2.28 11.13
C GLU A 216 20.37 2.00 9.66
N GLU A 217 21.20 2.49 8.74
CA GLU A 217 21.00 2.36 7.29
C GLU A 217 22.23 1.75 6.61
N LEU A 218 21.99 1.06 5.49
CA LEU A 218 23.07 0.79 4.55
C LEU A 218 23.43 2.12 3.89
N ASP A 219 24.72 2.45 3.86
CA ASP A 219 25.14 3.68 3.19
C ASP A 219 24.83 3.61 1.70
N ASN A 220 23.78 4.33 1.28
CA ASN A 220 23.31 4.32 -0.11
C ASN A 220 24.31 4.95 -1.08
N ARG A 221 25.25 5.76 -0.59
CA ARG A 221 26.27 6.43 -1.42
C ARG A 221 27.51 5.57 -1.60
N ASP A 222 27.81 4.72 -0.61
CA ASP A 222 29.00 3.87 -0.54
C ASP A 222 28.65 2.39 -0.19
N TYR A 223 27.64 1.81 -0.86
CA TYR A 223 27.25 0.40 -0.64
C TYR A 223 28.45 -0.56 -0.70
N TRP A 224 29.40 -0.28 -1.59
CA TRP A 224 30.62 -1.07 -1.77
C TRP A 224 31.56 -1.09 -0.56
N ARG A 225 31.41 -0.16 0.40
CA ARG A 225 32.19 -0.16 1.65
C ARG A 225 31.41 -0.68 2.84
N SER A 226 30.11 -0.40 2.88
CA SER A 226 29.27 -0.68 4.06
C SER A 226 28.69 -2.10 4.07
N VAL A 227 28.41 -2.69 2.90
CA VAL A 227 27.71 -3.98 2.78
C VAL A 227 28.47 -5.13 3.43
N ASP A 228 29.81 -5.07 3.43
CA ASP A 228 30.65 -6.17 3.87
C ASP A 228 30.48 -6.49 5.36
N ARG A 229 30.11 -5.49 6.17
CA ARG A 229 29.81 -5.67 7.60
C ARG A 229 28.57 -6.53 7.85
N HIS A 230 27.69 -6.65 6.85
CA HIS A 230 26.41 -7.37 6.96
C HIS A 230 26.42 -8.75 6.28
N LEU A 231 27.54 -9.13 5.65
CA LEU A 231 27.72 -10.42 5.01
C LEU A 231 28.67 -11.30 5.86
N PRO A 232 28.57 -12.64 5.76
CA PRO A 232 29.53 -13.53 6.43
C PRO A 232 30.98 -13.22 6.06
N LYS A 233 31.93 -13.43 6.97
CA LYS A 233 33.35 -13.31 6.66
C LYS A 233 33.72 -14.22 5.49
N PRO A 234 34.61 -13.78 4.57
CA PRO A 234 35.12 -14.65 3.52
C PRO A 234 35.82 -15.87 4.12
N LYS A 235 35.68 -17.02 3.48
CA LYS A 235 36.41 -18.23 3.84
C LYS A 235 37.72 -18.25 3.06
N GLU A 236 38.84 -18.45 3.75
CA GLU A 236 40.15 -18.58 3.11
C GLU A 236 40.13 -19.69 2.07
N ASN A 237 40.80 -19.47 0.94
CA ASN A 237 40.95 -20.41 -0.18
C ASN A 237 39.62 -20.90 -0.80
N GLN A 238 38.51 -20.18 -0.60
CA GLN A 238 37.24 -20.47 -1.26
C GLN A 238 36.76 -19.30 -2.09
N LEU A 239 36.43 -19.57 -3.35
CA LEU A 239 35.78 -18.61 -4.22
C LEU A 239 34.45 -18.14 -3.62
N ALA A 240 34.15 -16.84 -3.81
CA ALA A 240 32.85 -16.29 -3.48
C ALA A 240 31.72 -17.09 -4.17
N PRO A 241 30.51 -17.18 -3.58
CA PRO A 241 29.44 -18.02 -4.13
C PRO A 241 29.09 -17.69 -5.59
N TYR A 242 29.05 -16.40 -5.96
CA TYR A 242 28.79 -15.97 -7.33
C TYR A 242 29.91 -16.33 -8.32
N HIS A 243 31.17 -16.30 -7.88
CA HIS A 243 32.32 -16.75 -8.67
C HIS A 243 32.34 -18.28 -8.84
N ARG A 244 31.96 -19.04 -7.81
CA ARG A 244 31.79 -20.50 -7.95
C ARG A 244 30.73 -20.84 -9.01
N LYS A 245 29.57 -20.18 -8.96
CA LYS A 245 28.52 -20.36 -9.96
C LYS A 245 29.01 -19.97 -11.35
N LEU A 246 29.72 -18.84 -11.47
CA LEU A 246 30.30 -18.40 -12.74
C LEU A 246 31.32 -19.42 -13.30
N ALA A 247 32.23 -19.92 -12.46
CA ALA A 247 33.20 -20.94 -12.87
C ALA A 247 32.53 -22.21 -13.39
N THR A 248 31.45 -22.68 -12.74
CA THR A 248 30.66 -23.82 -13.22
C THR A 248 30.05 -23.54 -14.59
N ASP A 249 29.45 -22.36 -14.79
CA ASP A 249 28.80 -22.02 -16.06
C ASP A 249 29.83 -21.85 -17.19
N LEU A 250 31.00 -21.27 -16.92
CA LEU A 250 32.09 -21.15 -17.89
C LEU A 250 32.57 -22.53 -18.38
N LYS A 251 32.78 -23.47 -17.47
CA LYS A 251 33.20 -24.85 -17.81
C LYS A 251 32.14 -25.61 -18.59
N SER A 252 30.86 -25.45 -18.20
CA SER A 252 29.79 -26.26 -18.77
C SER A 252 29.20 -25.70 -20.06
N ASN A 253 29.26 -24.37 -20.29
CA ASN A 253 28.62 -23.74 -21.44
C ASN A 253 29.61 -23.21 -22.49
N LEU A 254 30.86 -22.95 -22.11
CA LEU A 254 31.93 -22.53 -23.01
C LEU A 254 33.07 -23.55 -23.10
N GLU A 255 32.97 -24.66 -22.37
CA GLU A 255 33.97 -25.75 -22.37
C GLU A 255 35.41 -25.27 -22.06
N LEU A 256 35.53 -24.22 -21.25
CA LEU A 256 36.82 -23.64 -20.89
C LEU A 256 37.60 -24.52 -19.91
N ASP A 257 38.91 -24.57 -20.08
CA ASP A 257 39.84 -25.26 -19.19
C ASP A 257 40.06 -24.51 -17.86
N GLU A 258 40.52 -25.24 -16.84
CA GLU A 258 40.70 -24.70 -15.49
C GLU A 258 41.60 -23.43 -15.42
N PRO A 259 42.73 -23.35 -16.15
CA PRO A 259 43.56 -22.15 -16.19
C PRO A 259 42.82 -20.93 -16.73
N THR A 260 42.07 -21.07 -17.82
CA THR A 260 41.31 -19.96 -18.42
C THR A 260 40.20 -19.48 -17.50
N VAL A 261 39.47 -20.42 -16.87
CA VAL A 261 38.45 -20.09 -15.87
C VAL A 261 39.06 -19.33 -14.70
N THR A 262 40.23 -19.76 -14.21
CA THR A 262 40.94 -19.09 -13.12
C THR A 262 41.33 -17.66 -13.52
N ALA A 263 41.89 -17.48 -14.72
CA ALA A 263 42.24 -16.15 -15.24
C ALA A 263 41.03 -15.20 -15.34
N ILE A 264 39.88 -15.69 -15.80
CA ILE A 264 38.62 -14.91 -15.86
C ILE A 264 38.17 -14.49 -14.46
N ILE A 265 38.17 -15.43 -13.51
CA ILE A 265 37.72 -15.15 -12.14
C ILE A 265 38.66 -14.16 -11.46
N ASP A 266 39.98 -14.32 -11.61
CA ASP A 266 40.97 -13.39 -11.06
C ASP A 266 40.86 -12.00 -11.71
N ALA A 267 40.58 -11.94 -13.01
CA ALA A 267 40.36 -10.67 -13.70
C ALA A 267 39.16 -9.91 -13.15
N LEU A 268 38.12 -10.57 -12.64
CA LEU A 268 36.93 -9.95 -12.05
C LEU A 268 37.05 -9.61 -10.56
N GLN A 269 38.08 -10.11 -9.86
CA GLN A 269 38.21 -9.92 -8.42
C GLN A 269 38.47 -8.46 -8.01
N VAL A 270 37.83 -8.08 -6.92
CA VAL A 270 38.06 -6.81 -6.20
C VAL A 270 38.12 -7.12 -4.70
N PRO A 271 39.28 -7.60 -4.17
CA PRO A 271 39.36 -8.29 -2.88
C PRO A 271 38.85 -7.52 -1.65
N LYS A 272 38.79 -6.19 -1.72
CA LYS A 272 38.31 -5.32 -0.62
C LYS A 272 36.84 -4.91 -0.74
N HIS A 273 36.19 -5.20 -1.88
CA HIS A 273 34.87 -4.68 -2.20
C HIS A 273 34.00 -5.73 -2.92
N ARG A 274 33.32 -6.57 -2.13
CA ARG A 274 32.46 -7.64 -2.69
C ARG A 274 31.30 -7.13 -3.53
N PHE A 275 30.81 -5.92 -3.26
CA PHE A 275 29.79 -5.31 -4.12
C PHE A 275 30.30 -5.02 -5.53
N LEU A 276 31.51 -4.43 -5.65
CA LEU A 276 32.11 -4.13 -6.96
C LEU A 276 32.45 -5.42 -7.71
N GLU A 277 32.98 -6.42 -7.01
CA GLU A 277 33.22 -7.76 -7.57
C GLU A 277 31.92 -8.41 -8.08
N LYS A 278 30.84 -8.33 -7.31
CA LYS A 278 29.51 -8.81 -7.74
C LYS A 278 28.96 -7.99 -8.90
N ALA A 279 29.14 -6.67 -8.92
CA ALA A 279 28.69 -5.80 -9.99
C ALA A 279 29.43 -6.11 -11.31
N ALA A 280 30.74 -6.32 -11.24
CA ALA A 280 31.56 -6.79 -12.35
C ALA A 280 31.06 -8.16 -12.87
N THR A 281 30.88 -9.13 -11.96
CA THR A 281 30.31 -10.44 -12.30
C THR A 281 28.92 -10.33 -12.95
N PHE A 282 28.08 -9.42 -12.46
CA PHE A 282 26.75 -9.16 -12.99
C PHE A 282 26.81 -8.57 -14.41
N GLN A 283 27.69 -7.59 -14.66
CA GLN A 283 27.91 -7.03 -16.00
C GLN A 283 28.42 -8.09 -16.97
N TYR A 284 29.43 -8.87 -16.54
CA TYR A 284 29.99 -9.98 -17.32
C TYR A 284 28.90 -10.98 -17.73
N ARG A 285 28.03 -11.39 -16.78
CA ARG A 285 26.91 -12.29 -17.09
C ARG A 285 25.85 -11.69 -17.98
N LYS A 286 25.58 -10.38 -17.85
CA LYS A 286 24.60 -9.68 -18.68
C LYS A 286 25.04 -9.66 -20.15
N LEU A 287 26.34 -9.52 -20.39
CA LEU A 287 26.93 -9.47 -21.73
C LEU A 287 27.17 -10.86 -22.32
N TRP A 288 27.62 -11.80 -21.48
CA TRP A 288 28.00 -13.20 -21.76
C TRP A 288 28.75 -13.43 -23.10
N PRO A 289 30.02 -13.85 -23.05
CA PRO A 289 30.85 -13.97 -24.24
C PRO A 289 30.41 -15.14 -25.15
N ALA A 290 30.70 -15.01 -26.45
CA ALA A 290 30.37 -16.02 -27.45
C ALA A 290 31.40 -17.16 -27.54
N ASN A 291 32.66 -16.89 -27.19
CA ASN A 291 33.78 -17.82 -27.27
C ASN A 291 34.82 -17.52 -26.17
N SER A 292 35.89 -18.33 -26.11
CA SER A 292 36.95 -18.24 -25.09
C SER A 292 37.73 -16.92 -25.11
N ASP A 293 38.15 -16.44 -26.29
CA ASP A 293 38.98 -15.24 -26.40
C ASP A 293 38.19 -13.99 -25.99
N ASP A 294 36.92 -13.94 -26.39
CA ASP A 294 35.97 -12.91 -25.96
C ASP A 294 35.71 -13.00 -24.44
N ALA A 295 35.69 -14.21 -23.87
CA ALA A 295 35.46 -14.41 -22.44
C ALA A 295 36.56 -13.81 -21.58
N VAL A 296 37.81 -14.09 -21.92
CA VAL A 296 38.97 -13.53 -21.20
C VAL A 296 39.01 -12.01 -21.38
N SER A 297 38.87 -11.52 -22.62
CA SER A 297 38.92 -10.09 -22.93
C SER A 297 37.84 -9.30 -22.19
N LEU A 298 36.60 -9.81 -22.17
CA LEU A 298 35.48 -9.19 -21.44
C LEU A 298 35.72 -9.17 -19.92
N ALA A 299 36.30 -10.23 -19.35
CA ALA A 299 36.60 -10.29 -17.93
C ALA A 299 37.63 -9.23 -17.52
N PHE A 300 38.68 -9.06 -18.33
CA PHE A 300 39.67 -8.00 -18.13
C PHE A 300 39.06 -6.61 -18.27
N GLU A 301 38.24 -6.37 -19.30
CA GLU A 301 37.57 -5.09 -19.50
C GLU A 301 36.70 -4.72 -18.30
N VAL A 302 35.76 -5.58 -17.92
CA VAL A 302 34.81 -5.33 -16.83
C VAL A 302 35.52 -5.25 -15.48
N GLY A 303 36.50 -6.13 -15.24
CA GLY A 303 37.30 -6.11 -14.02
C GLY A 303 38.16 -4.85 -13.87
N SER A 304 38.70 -4.33 -14.98
CA SER A 304 39.46 -3.07 -14.97
C SER A 304 38.59 -1.88 -14.55
N GLN A 305 37.33 -1.82 -15.00
CA GLN A 305 36.37 -0.79 -14.60
C GLN A 305 36.05 -0.88 -13.10
N ALA A 306 35.87 -2.09 -12.56
CA ALA A 306 35.60 -2.28 -11.14
C ALA A 306 36.77 -1.83 -10.26
N ARG A 307 38.01 -2.12 -10.67
CA ARG A 307 39.23 -1.64 -10.00
C ARG A 307 39.42 -0.13 -10.12
N ALA A 308 39.05 0.47 -11.26
CA ALA A 308 39.05 1.93 -11.42
C ALA A 308 38.08 2.60 -10.43
N LEU A 309 36.87 2.07 -10.27
CA LEU A 309 35.90 2.57 -9.29
C LEU A 309 36.37 2.42 -7.84
N ASP A 310 37.04 1.30 -7.50
CA ASP A 310 37.68 1.11 -6.19
C ASP A 310 38.71 2.21 -5.90
N GLN A 311 39.50 2.60 -6.90
CA GLN A 311 40.49 3.67 -6.81
C GLN A 311 39.89 5.08 -6.86
N GLY A 312 38.58 5.21 -7.03
CA GLY A 312 37.87 6.49 -7.13
C GLY A 312 37.85 7.11 -8.54
N ASP A 313 38.35 6.41 -9.56
CA ASP A 313 38.31 6.85 -10.95
C ASP A 313 36.96 6.47 -11.59
N ARG A 314 36.00 7.40 -11.49
CA ARG A 314 34.67 7.25 -12.08
C ARG A 314 34.65 7.35 -13.61
N GLU A 315 35.65 7.97 -14.23
CA GLU A 315 35.69 8.15 -15.69
C GLU A 315 36.10 6.84 -16.36
N ALA A 316 37.20 6.24 -15.89
CA ALA A 316 37.66 4.93 -16.38
C ALA A 316 36.67 3.80 -16.04
N GLY A 317 35.94 3.91 -14.92
CA GLY A 317 34.89 2.96 -14.51
C GLY A 317 33.47 3.31 -14.97
N SER A 318 33.30 4.25 -15.90
CA SER A 318 32.00 4.89 -16.22
C SER A 318 30.90 3.91 -16.65
N ASN A 319 31.20 2.90 -17.47
CA ASN A 319 30.21 1.93 -17.93
C ASN A 319 29.64 1.09 -16.76
N LEU A 320 30.50 0.57 -15.88
CA LEU A 320 30.09 -0.14 -14.68
C LEU A 320 29.37 0.79 -13.68
N ALA A 321 29.84 2.03 -13.51
CA ALA A 321 29.16 3.01 -12.66
C ALA A 321 27.74 3.30 -13.15
N ASN A 322 27.56 3.44 -14.46
CA ASN A 322 26.25 3.60 -15.08
C ASN A 322 25.35 2.39 -14.80
N LEU A 323 25.86 1.17 -14.97
CA LEU A 323 25.12 -0.06 -14.64
C LEU A 323 24.70 -0.10 -13.17
N ILE A 324 25.62 0.20 -12.24
CA ILE A 324 25.33 0.28 -10.80
C ILE A 324 24.24 1.32 -10.52
N SER A 325 24.27 2.47 -11.19
CA SER A 325 23.25 3.52 -10.99
C SER A 325 21.83 3.04 -11.29
N TYR A 326 21.67 2.04 -12.18
CA TYR A 326 20.38 1.43 -12.50
C TYR A 326 20.08 0.21 -11.61
N PHE A 327 21.05 -0.69 -11.46
CA PHE A 327 20.83 -2.03 -10.90
C PHE A 327 21.40 -2.21 -9.47
N SER A 328 21.82 -1.16 -8.76
CA SER A 328 22.42 -1.28 -7.42
C SER A 328 21.58 -2.11 -6.45
N SER A 329 20.27 -1.85 -6.39
CA SER A 329 19.33 -2.58 -5.55
C SER A 329 19.18 -4.06 -5.97
N ASP A 330 19.25 -4.36 -7.26
CA ASP A 330 19.19 -5.74 -7.77
C ASP A 330 20.49 -6.51 -7.50
N ILE A 331 21.64 -5.87 -7.73
CA ILE A 331 22.98 -6.39 -7.42
C ILE A 331 23.08 -6.68 -5.92
N LEU A 332 22.61 -5.77 -5.08
CA LEU A 332 22.56 -5.95 -3.63
C LEU A 332 21.69 -7.15 -3.25
N ALA A 333 20.49 -7.27 -3.81
CA ALA A 333 19.62 -8.42 -3.55
C ALA A 333 20.26 -9.75 -3.97
N GLN A 334 20.90 -9.79 -5.14
CA GLN A 334 21.64 -10.98 -5.56
C GLN A 334 22.81 -11.29 -4.63
N LEU A 335 23.56 -10.28 -4.20
CA LEU A 335 24.68 -10.46 -3.28
C LEU A 335 24.22 -11.07 -1.94
N PHE A 336 23.17 -10.53 -1.33
CA PHE A 336 22.61 -11.12 -0.10
C PHE A 336 22.11 -12.55 -0.33
N HIS A 337 21.43 -12.79 -1.45
CA HIS A 337 20.94 -14.11 -1.83
C HIS A 337 22.07 -15.13 -1.99
N ASP A 338 23.16 -14.76 -2.67
CA ASP A 338 24.34 -15.60 -2.90
C ASP A 338 24.99 -16.06 -1.58
N TYR A 339 24.88 -15.26 -0.52
CA TYR A 339 25.36 -15.58 0.83
C TYR A 339 24.29 -16.17 1.76
N ALA A 340 23.13 -16.57 1.22
CA ALA A 340 21.99 -17.09 1.99
C ALA A 340 21.55 -16.13 3.12
N ARG A 341 21.64 -14.83 2.86
CA ARG A 341 21.14 -13.77 3.74
C ARG A 341 19.89 -13.14 3.13
N ARG A 342 19.01 -12.65 3.99
CA ARG A 342 17.82 -11.90 3.54
C ARG A 342 18.19 -10.46 3.21
N LEU A 343 17.56 -9.90 2.18
CA LEU A 343 17.78 -8.50 1.77
C LEU A 343 17.36 -7.54 2.89
N PRO A 344 18.22 -6.61 3.33
CA PRO A 344 17.85 -5.60 4.31
C PRO A 344 16.80 -4.61 3.80
N TYR A 345 15.86 -4.27 4.68
CA TYR A 345 14.92 -3.16 4.52
C TYR A 345 15.06 -2.31 5.77
N ALA A 346 15.83 -1.24 5.65
CA ALA A 346 16.26 -0.45 6.79
C ALA A 346 16.46 1.01 6.36
N GLY A 347 16.20 1.89 7.30
CA GLY A 347 16.15 3.33 7.12
C GLY A 347 14.78 3.89 7.25
N PHE A 348 14.70 5.12 7.76
CA PHE A 348 13.41 5.76 7.94
C PHE A 348 12.76 6.06 6.58
N ASP A 349 13.54 6.49 5.59
CA ASP A 349 13.06 6.71 4.23
C ASP A 349 12.48 5.43 3.60
N THR A 350 13.12 4.27 3.84
CA THR A 350 12.56 2.98 3.42
C THR A 350 11.20 2.71 4.11
N MET A 351 11.02 3.12 5.37
CA MET A 351 9.71 2.97 6.05
C MET A 351 8.63 3.88 5.45
N VAL A 352 9.02 5.10 5.06
CA VAL A 352 8.13 6.02 4.34
C VAL A 352 7.70 5.40 3.00
N GLU A 353 8.64 4.87 2.23
CA GLU A 353 8.36 4.22 0.95
C GLU A 353 7.49 2.97 1.08
N LEU A 354 7.81 2.08 2.03
CA LEU A 354 7.00 0.88 2.33
C LEU A 354 5.57 1.23 2.75
N SER A 355 5.37 2.41 3.37
CA SER A 355 4.04 2.84 3.80
C SER A 355 3.15 3.34 2.66
N GLN A 356 3.75 3.80 1.56
CA GLN A 356 3.06 4.14 0.31
C GLN A 356 1.90 5.15 0.48
N GLY A 357 2.10 6.22 1.26
CA GLY A 357 1.05 7.20 1.54
C GLY A 357 0.01 6.74 2.57
N ILE A 358 0.11 5.50 3.07
CA ILE A 358 -0.82 4.93 4.03
C ILE A 358 -0.20 4.99 5.43
N THR A 359 -0.65 5.96 6.22
CA THR A 359 -0.13 6.17 7.59
C THR A 359 -0.26 4.93 8.48
N ARG A 360 -1.33 4.12 8.29
CA ARG A 360 -1.51 2.85 9.01
C ARG A 360 -0.36 1.88 8.74
N ASN A 361 0.10 1.76 7.49
CA ASN A 361 1.20 0.86 7.12
C ASN A 361 2.51 1.29 7.79
N LEU A 362 2.80 2.60 7.83
CA LEU A 362 3.95 3.11 8.56
C LEU A 362 3.89 2.72 10.04
N LEU A 363 2.76 2.98 10.70
CA LEU A 363 2.60 2.69 12.13
C LEU A 363 2.70 1.18 12.43
N VAL A 364 2.21 0.33 11.53
CA VAL A 364 2.38 -1.13 11.64
C VAL A 364 3.86 -1.49 11.57
N ASN A 365 4.59 -1.01 10.56
CA ASN A 365 6.04 -1.25 10.46
C ASN A 365 6.77 -0.78 11.71
N LEU A 366 6.59 0.47 12.12
CA LEU A 366 7.23 1.04 13.31
C LEU A 366 6.90 0.26 14.60
N LYS A 367 5.65 -0.20 14.77
CA LYS A 367 5.25 -1.05 15.90
C LYS A 367 6.06 -2.35 15.95
N HIS A 368 6.19 -3.04 14.81
CA HIS A 368 6.90 -4.32 14.76
C HIS A 368 8.42 -4.13 14.88
N ILE A 369 8.97 -3.09 14.28
CA ILE A 369 10.38 -2.70 14.41
C ILE A 369 10.71 -2.39 15.87
N PHE A 370 9.93 -1.54 16.53
CA PHE A 370 10.16 -1.20 17.93
C PHE A 370 10.06 -2.43 18.83
N ARG A 371 9.12 -3.35 18.55
CA ARG A 371 9.02 -4.63 19.28
C ARG A 371 10.28 -5.49 19.11
N ARG A 372 10.82 -5.61 17.88
CA ARG A 372 12.05 -6.35 17.58
C ARG A 372 13.28 -5.72 18.23
N SER A 373 13.37 -4.40 18.16
CA SER A 373 14.41 -3.58 18.78
C SER A 373 14.48 -3.81 20.30
N ARG A 374 13.34 -3.67 20.99
CA ARG A 374 13.26 -3.95 22.43
C ARG A 374 13.60 -5.40 22.77
N PHE A 375 13.15 -6.36 21.96
CA PHE A 375 13.49 -7.77 22.15
C PHE A 375 15.00 -8.04 22.01
N ALA A 376 15.67 -7.29 21.13
CA ALA A 376 17.12 -7.35 20.96
C ALA A 376 17.91 -6.62 22.07
N GLY A 377 17.23 -5.98 23.02
CA GLY A 377 17.86 -5.18 24.08
C GLY A 377 18.38 -3.82 23.60
N GLU A 378 17.90 -3.35 22.44
CA GLU A 378 18.20 -2.01 21.95
C GLU A 378 17.34 -0.98 22.71
N GLU A 379 17.94 0.16 23.06
CA GLU A 379 17.28 1.28 23.73
C GLU A 379 17.26 2.52 22.79
N PRO A 380 16.56 2.44 21.65
CA PRO A 380 16.49 3.56 20.71
C PRO A 380 15.86 4.78 21.40
N PHE A 381 16.24 5.98 20.96
CA PHE A 381 15.81 7.26 21.53
C PHE A 381 16.37 7.60 22.93
N ILE A 382 17.08 6.68 23.59
CA ILE A 382 17.83 6.93 24.82
C ILE A 382 19.33 6.82 24.55
N SER A 383 19.78 5.65 24.13
CA SER A 383 21.19 5.35 23.86
C SER A 383 21.30 4.34 22.72
N GLY A 384 21.66 4.83 21.54
CA GLY A 384 21.88 4.00 20.36
C GLY A 384 20.79 4.14 19.30
N VAL A 385 20.81 3.19 18.36
CA VAL A 385 20.00 3.18 17.14
C VAL A 385 19.29 1.84 17.01
N ILE A 386 18.23 1.82 16.21
CA ILE A 386 17.54 0.60 15.83
C ILE A 386 18.38 -0.10 14.76
N SER A 387 18.80 -1.34 15.02
CA SER A 387 19.70 -2.03 14.09
C SER A 387 19.00 -2.39 12.77
N ILE A 388 19.78 -2.53 11.68
CA ILE A 388 19.27 -3.00 10.37
C ILE A 388 18.51 -4.32 10.51
N LYS A 389 18.96 -5.21 11.41
CA LYS A 389 18.32 -6.50 11.67
C LYS A 389 16.94 -6.31 12.30
N SER A 390 16.85 -5.53 13.37
CA SER A 390 15.57 -5.25 14.05
C SER A 390 14.57 -4.57 13.12
N GLN A 391 15.05 -3.66 12.27
CA GLN A 391 14.24 -3.02 11.23
C GLN A 391 13.73 -4.03 10.20
N SER A 392 14.65 -4.78 9.58
CA SER A 392 14.33 -5.73 8.51
C SER A 392 13.40 -6.85 8.99
N ASP A 393 13.60 -7.37 10.20
CA ASP A 393 12.70 -8.38 10.78
C ASP A 393 11.36 -7.77 11.18
N GLY A 394 11.35 -6.52 11.66
CA GLY A 394 10.15 -5.77 11.99
C GLY A 394 9.25 -5.51 10.78
N VAL A 395 9.80 -5.07 9.65
CA VAL A 395 8.99 -4.86 8.43
C VAL A 395 8.50 -6.16 7.83
N ARG A 396 9.23 -7.27 7.99
CA ARG A 396 8.73 -8.60 7.56
C ARG A 396 7.59 -9.08 8.44
N ASP A 397 7.67 -8.87 9.75
CA ASP A 397 6.54 -9.10 10.65
C ASP A 397 5.34 -8.24 10.26
N GLY A 398 5.58 -6.95 9.93
CA GLY A 398 4.55 -6.04 9.44
C GLY A 398 3.91 -6.50 8.13
N ALA A 399 4.72 -6.91 7.15
CA ALA A 399 4.26 -7.43 5.87
C ALA A 399 3.44 -8.72 6.04
N SER A 400 3.87 -9.64 6.91
CA SER A 400 3.12 -10.85 7.25
C SER A 400 1.81 -10.52 7.94
N TRP A 401 1.82 -9.59 8.91
CA TRP A 401 0.60 -9.14 9.57
C TRP A 401 -0.38 -8.51 8.57
N PHE A 402 0.09 -7.64 7.67
CA PHE A 402 -0.73 -7.05 6.62
C PHE A 402 -1.31 -8.13 5.69
N TRP A 403 -0.47 -9.10 5.29
CA TRP A 403 -0.89 -10.20 4.44
C TRP A 403 -1.99 -11.03 5.09
N GLU A 404 -1.88 -11.31 6.39
CA GLU A 404 -2.85 -12.08 7.18
C GLU A 404 -4.13 -11.30 7.51
N ASP A 405 -4.04 -9.99 7.76
CA ASP A 405 -5.16 -9.09 8.10
C ASP A 405 -6.00 -8.74 6.86
N ALA A 406 -5.35 -8.54 5.72
CA ALA A 406 -6.04 -8.38 4.44
C ALA A 406 -6.73 -9.70 4.09
N GLN A 407 -8.04 -9.79 4.31
CA GLN A 407 -8.86 -10.98 4.09
C GLN A 407 -10.12 -10.62 3.31
N PRO A 408 -10.07 -10.68 1.97
CA PRO A 408 -11.24 -10.50 1.14
C PRO A 408 -12.36 -11.49 1.52
N PRO A 409 -13.61 -11.02 1.71
CA PRO A 409 -14.72 -11.89 2.14
C PRO A 409 -15.06 -12.96 1.09
N SER A 410 -14.75 -12.72 -0.17
CA SER A 410 -14.88 -13.67 -1.27
C SER A 410 -13.61 -13.67 -2.12
N GLY A 411 -13.22 -14.84 -2.65
CA GLY A 411 -12.05 -14.97 -3.53
C GLY A 411 -10.68 -14.77 -2.85
N GLY A 412 -10.61 -14.78 -1.51
CA GLY A 412 -9.39 -14.51 -0.75
C GLY A 412 -8.19 -15.41 -1.11
N LEU A 413 -8.40 -16.72 -1.27
CA LEU A 413 -7.33 -17.64 -1.69
C LEU A 413 -6.87 -17.35 -3.12
N GLN A 414 -7.81 -17.20 -4.06
CA GLN A 414 -7.53 -16.92 -5.47
C GLN A 414 -6.68 -15.65 -5.64
N VAL A 415 -7.04 -14.56 -4.97
CA VAL A 415 -6.29 -13.30 -5.10
C VAL A 415 -4.91 -13.40 -4.46
N ARG A 416 -4.76 -14.14 -3.37
CA ARG A 416 -3.47 -14.38 -2.74
C ARG A 416 -2.54 -15.20 -3.64
N ASP A 417 -3.05 -16.28 -4.21
CA ASP A 417 -2.32 -17.13 -5.16
C ASP A 417 -1.87 -16.35 -6.40
N ALA A 418 -2.69 -15.39 -6.84
CA ALA A 418 -2.39 -14.51 -7.94
C ALA A 418 -1.29 -13.49 -7.60
N VAL A 419 -1.43 -12.78 -6.47
CA VAL A 419 -0.44 -11.80 -5.99
C VAL A 419 0.90 -12.47 -5.72
N GLU A 420 0.88 -13.66 -5.12
CA GLU A 420 2.08 -14.46 -4.90
C GLU A 420 2.77 -14.84 -6.22
N SER A 421 2.01 -15.24 -7.24
CA SER A 421 2.58 -15.56 -8.57
C SER A 421 3.25 -14.35 -9.21
N ILE A 422 2.64 -13.16 -9.09
CA ILE A 422 3.22 -11.91 -9.58
C ILE A 422 4.49 -11.57 -8.80
N ALA A 423 4.47 -11.64 -7.47
CA ALA A 423 5.62 -11.32 -6.63
C ALA A 423 6.79 -12.31 -6.84
N VAL A 424 6.49 -13.60 -7.01
CA VAL A 424 7.48 -14.63 -7.36
C VAL A 424 8.08 -14.34 -8.73
N LEU A 425 7.30 -13.94 -9.73
CA LEU A 425 7.83 -13.52 -11.02
C LEU A 425 8.81 -12.35 -10.85
N PHE A 426 8.42 -11.29 -10.13
CA PHE A 426 9.27 -10.12 -9.90
C PHE A 426 10.59 -10.49 -9.22
N ARG A 427 10.52 -11.27 -8.14
CA ARG A 427 11.69 -11.77 -7.41
C ARG A 427 12.59 -12.60 -8.32
N THR A 428 12.01 -13.49 -9.13
CA THR A 428 12.79 -14.39 -9.99
C THR A 428 13.48 -13.62 -11.13
N ILE A 429 12.81 -12.60 -11.69
CA ILE A 429 13.44 -11.68 -12.65
C ILE A 429 14.58 -10.93 -11.97
N ARG A 430 14.36 -10.33 -10.79
CA ARG A 430 15.38 -9.59 -10.03
C ARG A 430 16.64 -10.41 -9.74
N LEU A 431 16.47 -11.69 -9.43
CA LEU A 431 17.59 -12.60 -9.13
C LEU A 431 18.15 -13.32 -10.38
N SER A 432 17.65 -13.02 -11.58
CA SER A 432 18.15 -13.61 -12.82
C SER A 432 19.53 -13.07 -13.22
N HIS A 433 20.20 -13.74 -14.16
CA HIS A 433 21.53 -13.33 -14.62
C HIS A 433 21.50 -12.06 -15.46
N SER A 434 20.44 -11.87 -16.24
CA SER A 434 20.27 -10.70 -17.12
C SER A 434 18.85 -10.13 -16.99
N PRO A 435 18.52 -9.49 -15.85
CA PRO A 435 17.22 -8.85 -15.69
C PRO A 435 17.06 -7.75 -16.73
N SER A 436 15.89 -7.73 -17.38
CA SER A 436 15.57 -6.72 -18.40
C SER A 436 15.22 -5.36 -17.79
N GLU A 437 14.76 -5.34 -16.54
CA GLU A 437 14.28 -4.16 -15.83
C GLU A 437 14.91 -4.14 -14.43
N CYS A 438 15.30 -2.97 -13.93
CA CYS A 438 15.85 -2.78 -12.59
C CYS A 438 14.75 -2.53 -11.56
N ALA A 439 14.96 -2.89 -10.30
CA ALA A 439 14.04 -2.62 -9.19
C ALA A 439 12.56 -2.95 -9.54
N LEU A 440 12.34 -4.14 -10.10
CA LEU A 440 11.06 -4.53 -10.66
C LEU A 440 10.02 -4.81 -9.56
N CYS A 441 8.95 -4.01 -9.53
CA CYS A 441 7.81 -4.21 -8.64
C CYS A 441 6.45 -3.84 -9.29
N ALA A 442 6.45 -3.55 -10.60
CA ALA A 442 5.26 -3.12 -11.33
C ALA A 442 5.09 -3.85 -12.66
N PHE A 443 3.84 -3.97 -13.09
CA PHE A 443 3.47 -4.58 -14.35
C PHE A 443 2.31 -3.85 -15.04
N SER A 444 2.35 -3.80 -16.37
CA SER A 444 1.23 -3.35 -17.20
C SER A 444 0.47 -4.54 -17.79
N VAL A 445 -0.85 -4.40 -17.93
CA VAL A 445 -1.71 -5.44 -18.48
C VAL A 445 -2.88 -4.84 -19.27
N PRO A 446 -3.24 -5.43 -20.43
CA PRO A 446 -4.43 -5.03 -21.18
C PRO A 446 -5.72 -5.62 -20.60
N LEU A 447 -6.47 -4.81 -19.86
CA LEU A 447 -7.69 -5.26 -19.17
C LEU A 447 -8.75 -5.88 -20.09
N GLU A 448 -8.85 -5.39 -21.33
CA GLU A 448 -9.81 -5.89 -22.33
C GLU A 448 -9.48 -7.31 -22.80
N ALA A 449 -8.21 -7.71 -22.78
CA ALA A 449 -7.77 -9.04 -23.20
C ALA A 449 -7.80 -10.09 -22.06
N LEU A 450 -8.15 -9.66 -20.84
CA LEU A 450 -8.26 -10.56 -19.69
C LEU A 450 -9.61 -11.28 -19.66
N SER A 451 -9.63 -12.43 -18.99
CA SER A 451 -10.89 -13.08 -18.62
C SER A 451 -11.68 -12.23 -17.62
N GLU A 452 -12.98 -12.51 -17.48
CA GLU A 452 -13.80 -11.82 -16.48
C GLU A 452 -13.32 -12.11 -15.06
N ASN A 453 -12.97 -13.37 -14.76
CA ASN A 453 -12.39 -13.75 -13.48
C ASN A 453 -11.07 -13.03 -13.21
N SER A 454 -10.18 -12.92 -14.19
CA SER A 454 -8.92 -12.16 -14.04
C SER A 454 -9.15 -10.70 -13.68
N ARG A 455 -10.12 -10.04 -14.34
CA ARG A 455 -10.50 -8.65 -14.00
C ARG A 455 -11.07 -8.54 -12.59
N ARG A 456 -11.89 -9.50 -12.17
CA ARG A 456 -12.42 -9.56 -10.80
C ARG A 456 -11.29 -9.75 -9.77
N THR A 457 -10.35 -10.67 -10.01
CA THR A 457 -9.18 -10.89 -9.15
C THR A 457 -8.33 -9.62 -9.01
N LEU A 458 -8.03 -8.92 -10.11
CA LEU A 458 -7.31 -7.65 -10.07
C LEU A 458 -8.04 -6.58 -9.26
N SER A 459 -9.36 -6.48 -9.44
CA SER A 459 -10.19 -5.54 -8.68
C SER A 459 -10.17 -5.85 -7.18
N VAL A 460 -10.25 -7.13 -6.80
CA VAL A 460 -10.12 -7.54 -5.39
C VAL A 460 -8.71 -7.22 -4.86
N ALA A 461 -7.67 -7.47 -5.66
CA ALA A 461 -6.28 -7.16 -5.28
C ALA A 461 -6.08 -5.66 -5.02
N GLU A 462 -6.68 -4.81 -5.86
CA GLU A 462 -6.67 -3.35 -5.73
C GLU A 462 -7.44 -2.89 -4.49
N ASN A 463 -8.66 -3.39 -4.31
CA ASN A 463 -9.54 -3.05 -3.19
C ASN A 463 -8.95 -3.36 -1.80
N TRP A 464 -8.05 -4.34 -1.73
CA TRP A 464 -7.37 -4.77 -0.51
C TRP A 464 -5.90 -4.32 -0.45
N SER A 465 -5.48 -3.42 -1.35
CA SER A 465 -4.12 -2.87 -1.41
C SER A 465 -3.01 -3.91 -1.57
N TYR A 466 -3.32 -5.12 -2.04
CA TYR A 466 -2.31 -6.08 -2.47
C TYR A 466 -1.58 -5.57 -3.71
N LEU A 467 -2.34 -4.99 -4.64
CA LEU A 467 -1.85 -4.27 -5.79
C LEU A 467 -2.35 -2.83 -5.74
N VAL A 468 -1.56 -1.93 -6.30
CA VAL A 468 -1.91 -0.52 -6.42
C VAL A 468 -1.95 -0.14 -7.88
N LYS A 469 -3.11 0.34 -8.33
CA LYS A 469 -3.30 0.87 -9.68
C LYS A 469 -2.72 2.28 -9.78
N LEU A 470 -1.98 2.55 -10.86
CA LEU A 470 -1.37 3.85 -11.12
C LEU A 470 -2.14 4.61 -12.20
N GLN A 471 -2.36 5.91 -11.98
CA GLN A 471 -3.25 6.75 -12.80
C GLN A 471 -2.78 6.90 -14.25
N GLU A 472 -1.48 7.11 -14.47
CA GLU A 472 -0.92 7.39 -15.80
C GLU A 472 -0.93 6.18 -16.75
N GLY A 473 -1.24 4.98 -16.23
CA GLY A 473 -1.14 3.73 -17.00
C GLY A 473 0.25 3.52 -17.58
N ARG A 474 0.37 2.67 -18.61
CA ARG A 474 1.60 2.51 -19.38
C ARG A 474 1.31 2.56 -20.87
N ARG A 475 1.92 3.51 -21.58
CA ARG A 475 1.86 3.54 -23.04
C ARG A 475 2.61 2.35 -23.63
N ASN A 476 1.89 1.50 -24.34
CA ASN A 476 2.45 0.37 -25.06
C ASN A 476 3.31 0.88 -26.23
N LYS A 477 4.54 0.39 -26.31
CA LYS A 477 5.55 0.84 -27.29
C LYS A 477 5.13 0.53 -28.73
N ASN A 478 4.32 -0.51 -28.95
CA ASN A 478 4.03 -1.03 -30.28
C ASN A 478 2.72 -0.50 -30.88
N ASN A 479 1.69 -0.25 -30.06
CA ASN A 479 0.35 0.12 -30.56
C ASN A 479 -0.20 1.43 -29.99
N LYS A 480 0.60 2.20 -29.22
CA LYS A 480 0.23 3.46 -28.55
C LYS A 480 -0.95 3.36 -27.57
N ARG A 481 -1.52 2.18 -27.31
CA ARG A 481 -2.55 1.96 -26.28
C ARG A 481 -1.97 2.26 -24.90
N ILE A 482 -2.80 2.79 -24.00
CA ILE A 482 -2.43 2.95 -22.59
C ILE A 482 -2.98 1.74 -21.84
N ASP A 483 -2.08 0.84 -21.46
CA ASP A 483 -2.41 -0.34 -20.67
C ASP A 483 -2.53 0.05 -19.18
N ALA A 484 -3.37 -0.67 -18.44
CA ALA A 484 -3.48 -0.46 -16.99
C ALA A 484 -2.16 -0.86 -16.33
N LEU A 485 -1.69 -0.02 -15.39
CA LEU A 485 -0.42 -0.21 -14.70
C LEU A 485 -0.68 -0.48 -13.21
N TYR A 486 -0.12 -1.58 -12.72
CA TYR A 486 -0.24 -2.03 -11.34
C TYR A 486 1.14 -2.20 -10.70
N GLN A 487 1.25 -1.87 -9.43
CA GLN A 487 2.44 -2.12 -8.59
C GLN A 487 2.06 -3.09 -7.47
N LEU A 488 2.98 -3.96 -7.06
CA LEU A 488 2.83 -4.67 -5.79
C LEU A 488 2.78 -3.64 -4.65
N GLY A 489 1.86 -3.79 -3.71
CA GLY A 489 1.84 -2.93 -2.51
C GLY A 489 3.21 -2.95 -1.83
N PRO A 490 3.91 -1.82 -1.66
CA PRO A 490 5.25 -1.76 -1.07
C PRO A 490 5.31 -2.38 0.32
N MET A 491 4.23 -2.29 1.10
CA MET A 491 4.08 -2.98 2.38
C MET A 491 4.35 -4.49 2.31
N LEU A 492 4.15 -5.11 1.15
CA LEU A 492 4.38 -6.53 0.90
C LEU A 492 5.75 -6.84 0.27
N ALA A 493 6.49 -5.82 -0.18
CA ALA A 493 7.79 -6.01 -0.82
C ALA A 493 8.77 -6.85 0.04
N PRO A 494 8.86 -6.65 1.37
CA PRO A 494 9.74 -7.44 2.23
C PRO A 494 9.41 -8.94 2.30
N ARG A 495 8.17 -9.33 1.99
CA ARG A 495 7.75 -10.75 2.01
C ARG A 495 8.43 -11.56 0.92
N TRP A 496 8.63 -10.97 -0.26
CA TRP A 496 9.24 -11.61 -1.42
C TRP A 496 10.60 -11.02 -1.80
N GLU A 497 11.18 -10.16 -0.97
CA GLU A 497 12.49 -9.52 -1.22
C GLU A 497 12.51 -8.79 -2.58
N VAL A 498 11.41 -8.14 -2.94
CA VAL A 498 11.28 -7.31 -4.16
C VAL A 498 11.49 -5.83 -3.82
N SER A 499 11.76 -5.01 -4.82
CA SER A 499 12.05 -3.59 -4.58
C SER A 499 10.82 -2.86 -4.03
N GLU A 500 11.03 -2.04 -3.00
CA GLU A 500 10.07 -1.06 -2.48
C GLU A 500 9.91 0.14 -3.44
N HIS A 501 11.01 0.52 -4.12
CA HIS A 501 11.01 1.59 -5.09
C HIS A 501 10.56 1.11 -6.47
N ARG A 502 9.74 1.92 -7.14
CA ARG A 502 9.27 1.67 -8.50
C ARG A 502 10.18 2.33 -9.52
N ARG A 503 10.96 1.53 -10.26
CA ARG A 503 11.76 1.99 -11.41
C ARG A 503 11.46 1.19 -12.67
N GLY A 504 11.61 -0.14 -12.60
CA GLY A 504 11.33 -1.05 -13.70
C GLY A 504 9.85 -1.43 -13.77
N THR A 505 9.39 -1.75 -14.97
CA THR A 505 8.03 -2.27 -15.19
C THR A 505 8.05 -3.27 -16.33
N ILE A 506 7.35 -4.39 -16.18
CA ILE A 506 7.16 -5.38 -17.25
C ILE A 506 5.75 -5.32 -17.85
N GLU A 507 5.58 -5.80 -19.07
CA GLU A 507 4.27 -6.08 -19.64
C GLU A 507 3.93 -7.55 -19.42
N LEU A 508 2.75 -7.83 -18.86
CA LEU A 508 2.20 -9.18 -18.81
C LEU A 508 1.32 -9.40 -20.04
N GLN A 509 1.72 -10.37 -20.86
CA GLN A 509 0.91 -10.85 -21.97
C GLN A 509 -0.35 -11.54 -21.42
N HIS A 510 -1.45 -11.48 -22.18
CA HIS A 510 -2.76 -11.95 -21.74
C HIS A 510 -2.76 -13.40 -21.25
N ASP A 511 -2.12 -14.34 -21.95
CA ASP A 511 -2.01 -15.74 -21.52
C ASP A 511 -1.39 -15.85 -20.12
N LEU A 512 -0.26 -15.17 -19.91
CA LEU A 512 0.45 -15.22 -18.63
C LEU A 512 -0.34 -14.52 -17.52
N ALA A 513 -0.97 -13.40 -17.84
CA ALA A 513 -1.81 -12.68 -16.89
C ALA A 513 -3.03 -13.53 -16.47
N ASN A 514 -3.73 -14.15 -17.42
CA ASN A 514 -4.86 -15.04 -17.13
C ASN A 514 -4.40 -16.25 -16.32
N ALA A 515 -3.28 -16.89 -16.67
CA ALA A 515 -2.74 -18.02 -15.90
C ALA A 515 -2.35 -17.66 -14.46
N MET A 516 -2.01 -16.39 -14.18
CA MET A 516 -1.77 -15.91 -12.82
C MET A 516 -3.06 -15.57 -12.07
N LEU A 517 -4.03 -14.95 -12.73
CA LEU A 517 -5.19 -14.29 -12.11
C LEU A 517 -6.47 -15.13 -12.11
N ASP A 518 -6.54 -16.14 -12.99
CA ASP A 518 -7.70 -16.99 -13.22
C ASP A 518 -7.39 -18.47 -12.89
N PRO A 519 -8.10 -19.07 -11.90
CA PRO A 519 -7.97 -20.48 -11.55
C PRO A 519 -8.14 -21.41 -12.76
N ASP A 520 -9.01 -21.07 -13.70
CA ASP A 520 -9.30 -21.91 -14.87
C ASP A 520 -8.10 -22.03 -15.83
N HIS A 521 -7.19 -21.04 -15.81
CA HIS A 521 -5.97 -21.02 -16.62
C HIS A 521 -4.71 -21.37 -15.82
N ARG A 522 -4.83 -21.68 -14.52
CA ARG A 522 -3.70 -21.86 -13.61
C ARG A 522 -2.77 -23.00 -14.00
N ALA A 523 -3.29 -24.02 -14.68
CA ALA A 523 -2.51 -25.17 -15.14
C ALA A 523 -1.41 -24.78 -16.15
N GLU A 524 -1.57 -23.68 -16.88
CA GLU A 524 -0.62 -23.20 -17.89
C GLU A 524 0.55 -22.40 -17.27
N LEU A 525 0.37 -21.92 -16.03
CA LEU A 525 1.29 -20.99 -15.37
C LEU A 525 2.74 -21.48 -15.32
N PRO A 526 3.05 -22.75 -14.94
CA PRO A 526 4.44 -23.21 -14.88
C PRO A 526 5.17 -23.12 -16.22
N THR A 527 4.48 -23.48 -17.32
CA THR A 527 5.03 -23.46 -18.67
C THR A 527 5.28 -22.03 -19.13
N LEU A 528 4.31 -21.13 -18.92
CA LEU A 528 4.41 -19.72 -19.30
C LEU A 528 5.46 -18.96 -18.47
N MET A 529 5.55 -19.24 -17.17
CA MET A 529 6.62 -18.77 -16.28
C MET A 529 7.99 -19.17 -16.80
N LYS A 530 8.20 -20.47 -17.06
CA LYS A 530 9.46 -20.99 -17.59
C LYS A 530 9.83 -20.30 -18.90
N LYS A 531 8.90 -20.24 -19.85
CA LYS A 531 9.09 -19.57 -21.16
C LYS A 531 9.51 -18.11 -21.01
N ARG A 532 8.93 -17.38 -20.05
CA ARG A 532 9.27 -15.98 -19.77
C ARG A 532 10.68 -15.86 -19.18
N LEU A 533 11.02 -16.73 -18.21
CA LEU A 533 12.23 -16.63 -17.42
C LEU A 533 13.48 -17.17 -18.13
N THR A 534 13.37 -18.19 -19.00
CA THR A 534 14.51 -18.76 -19.73
C THR A 534 15.31 -17.69 -20.50
N ARG A 535 14.66 -16.64 -20.98
CA ARG A 535 15.30 -15.53 -21.72
C ARG A 535 16.20 -14.64 -20.86
N LEU A 536 16.11 -14.75 -19.54
CA LEU A 536 16.86 -13.94 -18.58
C LEU A 536 17.99 -14.73 -17.92
N ILE A 537 18.13 -16.00 -18.32
CA ILE A 537 19.22 -16.88 -17.94
C ILE A 537 20.29 -16.74 -19.02
N SER A 538 21.50 -16.40 -18.60
CA SER A 538 22.67 -16.39 -19.48
C SER A 538 23.82 -17.08 -18.76
N PRO A 539 24.43 -18.13 -19.33
CA PRO A 539 24.13 -18.79 -20.62
C PRO A 539 22.88 -19.69 -20.61
N SER A 540 22.38 -20.01 -21.80
CA SER A 540 21.27 -20.95 -22.01
C SER A 540 21.59 -22.34 -21.45
N GLY A 541 20.90 -22.75 -20.39
CA GLY A 541 21.14 -24.05 -19.72
C GLY A 541 21.60 -23.93 -18.26
N SER A 542 21.94 -22.72 -17.80
CA SER A 542 22.19 -22.49 -16.38
C SER A 542 20.90 -22.56 -15.56
N ASP A 543 21.01 -23.04 -14.32
CA ASP A 543 19.87 -23.00 -13.41
C ASP A 543 19.57 -21.57 -12.95
N LEU A 544 18.28 -21.23 -12.94
CA LEU A 544 17.80 -20.11 -12.12
C LEU A 544 18.24 -20.35 -10.67
N PRO A 545 18.42 -19.29 -9.86
CA PRO A 545 18.55 -19.46 -8.42
C PRO A 545 17.47 -20.42 -7.94
N ALA A 546 17.86 -21.46 -7.21
CA ALA A 546 17.04 -22.61 -6.88
C ALA A 546 15.63 -22.19 -6.45
N ASN A 547 14.64 -22.97 -6.90
CA ASN A 547 13.20 -22.90 -6.63
C ASN A 547 12.89 -21.97 -5.46
N PRO A 548 12.20 -20.83 -5.66
CA PRO A 548 11.90 -19.90 -4.58
C PRO A 548 11.27 -20.72 -3.47
N ARG A 549 12.00 -20.91 -2.36
CA ARG A 549 11.36 -21.37 -1.13
C ARG A 549 10.31 -20.33 -0.85
N LEU A 550 9.06 -20.67 -1.19
CA LEU A 550 7.87 -20.07 -0.60
C LEU A 550 8.12 -20.20 0.90
N ILE A 551 8.43 -19.07 1.54
CA ILE A 551 8.65 -19.01 2.98
C ILE A 551 7.34 -19.42 3.67
#